data_AF-A0A8K0Q4Q6-F1
#
_entry.id   AF-A0A8K0Q4Q6-F1
#
_cell.length_a   1.000
_cell.length_b   1.000
_cell.length_c   1.000
_cell.angle_alpha   90.00
_cell.angle_beta   90.00
_cell.angle_gamma   90.00
#
_symmetry.space_group_name_H-M   'P 1'
#
loop_
_entity.id
_entity.type
_entity.pdbx_description
1 polymer ?
#
loop_
_entity_poly.entity_id
_entity_poly.type
_entity_poly.pdbx_seq_one_letter_code
_entity_poly.pdbx_strand_id
1 'polypeptide(L)'
;MDENPATQNVSQQGLRGFFLELTQHAKLFTSSRPDQSMRFVLPTEDGGSIRVVIPSTSNEDDISRFLHEGLSTLEWDQQTTALVHQRLATGAKGMFLWAKLMLHHVREQVTLYDLTRALDELPDGLDNVYARILGAISKLPKAQANKVTKALQWVYSSTRPLTLSEMKIAMAVEPGSSSLDGRRCLVNIHHFIATACAPLLVIHDPTETVRFAHASAFQYFHKLSSSPATELAIDDHLRLTLAQRVPYLAAVCFTYLAYDDIAYVDVGTSMDDYARNMEQHLGEHEFLGYSVLNLWEHLPACDAAVTRAPDSDLDKSLARFFGAERGLVK
;
A
#
# COMPACT_ATOMS: atom_id res chain seq x y z
N MET A 1 -6.43 16.09 6.50
CA MET A 1 -7.06 17.03 5.57
C MET A 1 -6.03 17.27 4.50
N ASP A 2 -6.17 16.59 3.37
CA ASP A 2 -5.69 17.09 2.08
C ASP A 2 -6.59 16.44 1.05
N GLU A 3 -7.55 17.26 0.66
CA GLU A 3 -8.71 16.96 -0.12
C GLU A 3 -8.38 17.36 -1.56
N ASN A 4 -8.56 16.42 -2.48
CA ASN A 4 -8.47 16.72 -3.91
C ASN A 4 -9.57 17.75 -4.25
N PRO A 5 -9.22 18.97 -4.70
CA PRO A 5 -10.19 20.04 -4.95
C PRO A 5 -11.14 19.74 -6.14
N ALA A 6 -10.85 18.72 -6.96
CA ALA A 6 -11.72 18.31 -8.05
C ALA A 6 -12.86 17.36 -7.65
N THR A 7 -12.84 16.79 -6.43
CA THR A 7 -13.88 15.85 -5.96
C THR A 7 -14.76 16.39 -4.83
N GLN A 8 -14.57 17.64 -4.42
CA GLN A 8 -15.24 18.22 -3.24
C GLN A 8 -16.60 18.91 -3.46
N ASN A 9 -17.28 18.67 -4.58
CA ASN A 9 -18.60 19.28 -4.78
C ASN A 9 -19.63 18.33 -5.39
N VAL A 10 -19.62 17.05 -4.99
CA VAL A 10 -20.90 16.33 -4.97
C VAL A 10 -21.58 16.72 -3.67
N SER A 11 -22.42 17.75 -3.74
CA SER A 11 -23.29 18.11 -2.61
C SER A 11 -24.00 16.84 -2.12
N GLN A 12 -24.19 16.68 -0.81
CA GLN A 12 -24.91 15.51 -0.26
C GLN A 12 -26.28 15.31 -0.93
N GLN A 13 -26.87 16.40 -1.44
CA GLN A 13 -28.06 16.40 -2.30
C GLN A 13 -27.83 15.76 -3.67
N GLY A 14 -26.70 16.03 -4.34
CA GLY A 14 -26.31 15.39 -5.59
C GLY A 14 -26.08 13.89 -5.45
N LEU A 15 -25.43 13.44 -4.36
CA LEU A 15 -25.28 12.01 -4.08
C LEU A 15 -26.64 11.33 -3.84
N ARG A 16 -27.53 11.96 -3.06
CA ARG A 16 -28.88 11.45 -2.84
C ARG A 16 -29.68 11.34 -4.14
N GLY A 17 -29.62 12.36 -4.99
CA GLY A 17 -30.27 12.35 -6.30
C GLY A 17 -29.77 11.22 -7.20
N PHE A 18 -28.45 11.05 -7.27
CA PHE A 18 -27.80 9.95 -8.00
C PHE A 18 -28.25 8.57 -7.49
N PHE A 19 -28.30 8.37 -6.17
CA PHE A 19 -28.77 7.10 -5.61
C PHE A 19 -30.24 6.83 -5.93
N LEU A 20 -31.10 7.84 -5.87
CA LEU A 20 -32.52 7.69 -6.21
C LEU A 20 -32.72 7.27 -7.68
N GLU A 21 -32.01 7.91 -8.61
CA GLU A 21 -32.06 7.57 -10.04
C GLU A 21 -31.55 6.14 -10.31
N LEU A 22 -30.43 5.76 -9.68
CA LEU A 22 -29.88 4.40 -9.79
C LEU A 22 -30.85 3.34 -9.26
N THR A 23 -31.53 3.61 -8.13
CA THR A 23 -32.46 2.63 -7.55
C THR A 23 -33.70 2.37 -8.39
N GLN A 24 -34.00 3.21 -9.39
CA GLN A 24 -35.06 2.93 -10.37
C GLN A 24 -34.68 1.81 -11.34
N HIS A 25 -33.38 1.59 -11.55
CA HIS A 25 -32.85 0.67 -12.57
C HIS A 25 -32.07 -0.51 -11.98
N ALA A 26 -31.58 -0.39 -10.74
CA ALA A 26 -30.74 -1.40 -10.10
C ALA A 26 -31.04 -1.55 -8.60
N LYS A 27 -30.85 -2.77 -8.08
CA LYS A 27 -30.83 -3.02 -6.63
C LYS A 27 -29.44 -2.69 -6.11
N LEU A 28 -29.35 -1.72 -5.20
CA LEU A 28 -28.09 -1.26 -4.65
C LEU A 28 -27.83 -1.89 -3.28
N PHE A 29 -26.63 -2.45 -3.11
CA PHE A 29 -26.08 -2.79 -1.81
C PHE A 29 -24.93 -1.82 -1.49
N THR A 30 -25.00 -1.16 -0.34
CA THR A 30 -23.91 -0.30 0.16
C THR A 30 -23.47 -0.79 1.53
N SER A 31 -22.16 -0.70 1.79
CA SER A 31 -21.60 -1.00 3.11
C SER A 31 -20.74 0.16 3.56
N SER A 32 -20.75 0.45 4.86
CA SER A 32 -19.97 1.55 5.42
C SER A 32 -19.70 1.37 6.90
N ARG A 33 -18.64 2.03 7.35
CA ARG A 33 -18.46 2.29 8.78
C ARG A 33 -19.58 3.23 9.24
N PRO A 34 -19.93 3.24 10.53
CA PRO A 34 -20.87 4.21 11.10
C PRO A 34 -20.24 5.61 11.08
N ASP A 35 -20.07 6.17 9.89
CA ASP A 35 -19.73 7.56 9.68
C ASP A 35 -21.03 8.37 9.60
N GLN A 36 -21.02 9.55 10.23
CA GLN A 36 -22.22 10.38 10.34
C GLN A 36 -22.70 10.87 8.97
N SER A 37 -21.80 10.98 7.99
CA SER A 37 -22.09 11.48 6.64
C SER A 37 -23.10 10.61 5.87
N MET A 38 -22.93 9.29 5.87
CA MET A 38 -23.75 8.34 5.08
C MET A 38 -25.15 8.14 5.64
N ARG A 39 -25.36 8.45 6.94
CA ARG A 39 -26.68 8.47 7.56
C ARG A 39 -27.64 9.45 6.88
N PHE A 40 -27.12 10.55 6.34
CA PHE A 40 -27.93 11.62 5.75
C PHE A 40 -28.08 11.50 4.23
N VAL A 41 -27.28 10.65 3.57
CA VAL A 41 -27.24 10.55 2.10
C VAL A 41 -28.18 9.47 1.56
N LEU A 42 -28.40 8.37 2.30
CA LEU A 42 -29.23 7.26 1.84
C LEU A 42 -30.69 7.41 2.30
N PRO A 43 -31.68 7.35 1.37
CA PRO A 43 -33.10 7.54 1.69
C PRO A 43 -33.60 6.39 2.57
N THR A 44 -33.69 6.62 3.88
CA THR A 44 -33.85 5.53 4.85
C THR A 44 -35.26 5.28 5.34
N GLU A 45 -36.25 6.09 4.95
CA GLU A 45 -37.62 5.91 5.44
C GLU A 45 -38.70 6.02 4.35
N ASP A 46 -38.55 6.93 3.36
CA ASP A 46 -39.57 7.10 2.30
C ASP A 46 -39.29 6.33 0.99
N GLY A 47 -38.16 5.63 0.89
CA GLY A 47 -37.62 5.09 -0.38
C GLY A 47 -37.41 3.58 -0.48
N GLY A 48 -37.89 2.79 0.50
CA GLY A 48 -37.79 1.33 0.46
C GLY A 48 -36.39 0.75 0.67
N SER A 49 -35.48 1.47 1.35
CA SER A 49 -34.15 0.93 1.68
C SER A 49 -34.17 0.12 2.97
N ILE A 50 -33.46 -1.00 2.97
CA ILE A 50 -33.26 -1.84 4.16
C ILE A 50 -31.90 -1.48 4.75
N ARG A 51 -31.89 -0.96 5.97
CA ARG A 51 -30.65 -0.69 6.69
C ARG A 51 -30.36 -1.81 7.68
N VAL A 52 -29.27 -2.53 7.43
CA VAL A 52 -28.72 -3.50 8.38
C VAL A 52 -27.55 -2.86 9.10
N VAL A 53 -27.65 -2.73 10.42
CA VAL A 53 -26.54 -2.30 11.27
C VAL A 53 -25.92 -3.55 11.87
N ILE A 54 -24.63 -3.78 11.57
CA ILE A 54 -23.87 -4.89 12.14
C ILE A 54 -23.04 -4.31 13.29
N PRO A 55 -23.44 -4.51 14.56
CA PRO A 55 -22.65 -4.06 15.69
C PRO A 55 -21.38 -4.91 15.82
N SER A 56 -20.35 -4.35 16.45
CA SER A 56 -19.07 -5.05 16.64
C SER A 56 -19.20 -6.35 17.45
N THR A 57 -20.21 -6.46 18.30
CA THR A 57 -20.50 -7.63 19.13
C THR A 57 -21.13 -8.79 18.34
N SER A 58 -21.68 -8.55 17.15
CA SER A 58 -22.31 -9.60 16.35
C SER A 58 -21.31 -10.60 15.74
N ASN A 59 -20.02 -10.27 15.77
CA ASN A 59 -19.00 -11.08 15.11
C ASN A 59 -18.37 -12.12 16.05
N GLU A 60 -18.70 -12.11 17.35
CA GLU A 60 -17.99 -12.92 18.36
C GLU A 60 -18.11 -14.43 18.10
N ASP A 61 -19.30 -14.92 17.76
CA ASP A 61 -19.53 -16.34 17.47
C ASP A 61 -18.82 -16.77 16.18
N ASP A 62 -18.83 -15.93 15.15
CA ASP A 62 -18.16 -16.26 13.89
C ASP A 62 -16.63 -16.19 14.03
N ILE A 63 -16.10 -15.26 14.82
CA ILE A 63 -14.67 -15.22 15.17
C ILE A 63 -14.29 -16.47 15.96
N SER A 64 -15.11 -16.85 16.94
CA SER A 64 -14.92 -18.07 17.74
C SER A 64 -14.87 -19.31 16.85
N ARG A 65 -15.79 -19.43 15.89
CA ARG A 65 -15.80 -20.53 14.91
C ARG A 65 -14.56 -20.51 14.01
N PHE A 66 -14.20 -19.36 13.46
CA PHE A 66 -12.99 -19.20 12.65
C PHE A 66 -11.72 -19.62 13.40
N LEU A 67 -11.60 -19.20 14.67
CA LEU A 67 -10.47 -19.58 15.52
C LEU A 67 -10.47 -21.08 15.82
N HIS A 68 -11.64 -21.67 16.07
CA HIS A 68 -11.76 -23.11 16.30
C HIS A 68 -11.30 -23.91 15.08
N GLU A 69 -11.78 -23.56 13.89
CA GLU A 69 -11.36 -24.18 12.63
C GLU A 69 -9.87 -23.95 12.34
N GLY A 70 -9.35 -22.77 12.66
CA GLY A 70 -7.94 -22.46 12.49
C GLY A 70 -7.02 -23.20 13.48
N LEU A 71 -7.47 -23.47 14.70
CA LEU A 71 -6.67 -24.17 15.68
C LEU A 71 -6.79 -25.68 15.55
N SER A 72 -7.91 -26.21 15.03
CA SER A 72 -8.10 -27.65 14.83
C SER A 72 -7.15 -28.25 13.79
N THR A 73 -6.59 -27.43 12.89
CA THR A 73 -5.54 -27.86 11.95
C THR A 73 -4.17 -28.01 12.61
N LEU A 74 -4.02 -27.63 13.88
CA LEU A 74 -2.75 -27.69 14.61
C LEU A 74 -2.76 -28.91 15.54
N GLU A 75 -1.64 -29.65 15.56
CA GLU A 75 -1.46 -30.82 16.43
C GLU A 75 -1.11 -30.41 17.87
N TRP A 76 -1.86 -29.48 18.45
CA TRP A 76 -1.68 -29.04 19.84
C TRP A 76 -2.58 -29.82 20.79
N ASP A 77 -2.18 -29.92 22.06
CA ASP A 77 -3.02 -30.52 23.08
C ASP A 77 -4.28 -29.67 23.35
N GLN A 78 -5.27 -30.29 23.97
CA GLN A 78 -6.56 -29.66 24.23
C GLN A 78 -6.46 -28.43 25.15
N GLN A 79 -5.53 -28.43 26.11
CA GLN A 79 -5.38 -27.33 27.06
C GLN A 79 -4.77 -26.11 26.35
N THR A 80 -3.70 -26.33 25.58
CA THR A 80 -3.07 -25.26 24.77
C THR A 80 -4.06 -24.68 23.76
N THR A 81 -4.80 -25.54 23.06
CA THR A 81 -5.81 -25.11 22.08
C THR A 81 -6.91 -24.25 22.71
N ALA A 82 -7.44 -24.67 23.86
CA ALA A 82 -8.47 -23.92 24.57
C ALA A 82 -7.96 -22.57 25.08
N LEU A 83 -6.73 -22.53 25.60
CA LEU A 83 -6.11 -21.29 26.09
C LEU A 83 -5.91 -20.29 24.94
N VAL A 84 -5.32 -20.72 23.82
CA VAL A 84 -5.09 -19.86 22.65
C VAL A 84 -6.42 -19.34 22.11
N HIS A 85 -7.41 -20.23 21.96
CA HIS A 85 -8.75 -19.86 21.50
C HIS A 85 -9.36 -18.76 22.37
N GLN A 86 -9.38 -18.95 23.69
CA GLN A 86 -9.94 -17.99 24.63
C GLN A 86 -9.24 -16.63 24.55
N ARG A 87 -7.90 -16.62 24.53
CA ARG A 87 -7.09 -15.40 24.48
C ARG A 87 -7.34 -14.61 23.19
N LEU A 88 -7.38 -15.30 22.05
CA LEU A 88 -7.61 -14.67 20.75
C LEU A 88 -9.06 -14.20 20.58
N ALA A 89 -10.05 -14.98 21.01
CA ALA A 89 -11.46 -14.60 20.94
C ALA A 89 -11.73 -13.33 21.77
N THR A 90 -11.17 -13.27 22.99
CA THR A 90 -11.29 -12.11 23.87
C THR A 90 -10.57 -10.87 23.30
N GLY A 91 -9.35 -11.06 22.79
CA GLY A 91 -8.54 -9.97 22.24
C GLY A 91 -9.08 -9.38 20.94
N ALA A 92 -9.84 -10.17 20.16
CA ALA A 92 -10.35 -9.74 18.87
C ALA A 92 -11.33 -8.57 18.97
N LYS A 93 -12.13 -8.45 20.05
CA LYS A 93 -13.09 -7.36 20.25
C LYS A 93 -13.94 -7.05 19.00
N GLY A 94 -14.42 -8.10 18.33
CA GLY A 94 -15.21 -8.01 17.10
C GLY A 94 -14.42 -7.79 15.79
N MET A 95 -13.10 -7.69 15.83
CA MET A 95 -12.22 -7.48 14.68
C MET A 95 -11.71 -8.80 14.09
N PHE A 96 -12.37 -9.30 13.05
CA PHE A 96 -11.94 -10.49 12.30
C PHE A 96 -10.49 -10.43 11.80
N LEU A 97 -10.07 -9.27 11.28
CA LEU A 97 -8.71 -9.11 10.78
C LEU A 97 -7.68 -9.25 11.92
N TRP A 98 -8.01 -8.75 13.12
CA TRP A 98 -7.15 -8.92 14.29
C TRP A 98 -7.03 -10.42 14.63
N ALA A 99 -8.16 -11.14 14.69
CA ALA A 99 -8.17 -12.57 14.97
C ALA A 99 -7.36 -13.36 13.95
N LYS A 100 -7.52 -13.06 12.65
CA LYS A 100 -6.75 -13.69 11.56
C LYS A 100 -5.24 -13.46 11.70
N LEU A 101 -4.83 -12.21 11.96
CA LEU A 101 -3.42 -11.86 12.09
C LEU A 101 -2.79 -12.48 13.35
N MET A 102 -3.52 -12.50 14.47
CA MET A 102 -3.02 -13.11 15.70
C MET A 102 -3.02 -14.63 15.65
N LEU A 103 -3.99 -15.26 14.99
CA LEU A 103 -3.97 -16.70 14.71
C LEU A 103 -2.73 -17.07 13.88
N HIS A 104 -2.42 -16.31 12.83
CA HIS A 104 -1.19 -16.51 12.07
C HIS A 104 0.06 -16.37 12.95
N HIS A 105 0.10 -15.32 13.79
CA HIS A 105 1.23 -15.06 14.67
C HIS A 105 1.50 -16.18 15.69
N VAL A 106 0.46 -16.72 16.32
CA VAL A 106 0.63 -17.81 17.30
C VAL A 106 1.03 -19.13 16.62
N ARG A 107 0.61 -19.35 15.36
CA ARG A 107 1.00 -20.52 14.56
C ARG A 107 2.50 -20.55 14.22
N GLU A 108 3.14 -19.39 14.18
CA GLU A 108 4.59 -19.29 13.90
C GLU A 108 5.46 -19.57 15.13
N GLN A 109 4.88 -19.73 16.32
CA GLN A 109 5.65 -19.98 17.53
C GLN A 109 6.11 -21.43 17.60
N VAL A 110 7.42 -21.61 17.81
CA VAL A 110 8.07 -22.93 17.77
C VAL A 110 7.99 -23.65 19.11
N THR A 111 8.09 -22.92 20.22
CA THR A 111 8.09 -23.49 21.58
C THR A 111 6.87 -23.04 22.37
N LEU A 112 6.44 -23.84 23.34
CA LEU A 112 5.39 -23.44 24.28
C LEU A 112 5.75 -22.18 25.08
N TYR A 113 7.05 -21.97 25.34
CA TYR A 113 7.54 -20.74 25.98
C TYR A 113 7.30 -19.51 25.09
N ASP A 114 7.66 -19.58 23.81
CA ASP A 114 7.44 -18.49 22.85
C ASP A 114 5.95 -18.25 22.61
N LEU A 115 5.15 -19.32 22.55
CA LEU A 115 3.69 -19.24 22.45
C LEU A 115 3.08 -18.52 23.65
N THR A 116 3.48 -18.90 24.86
CA THR A 116 2.98 -18.28 26.09
C THR A 116 3.34 -16.79 26.12
N ARG A 117 4.59 -16.44 25.83
CA ARG A 117 5.02 -15.03 25.71
C ARG A 117 4.22 -14.28 24.64
N ALA A 118 3.96 -14.89 23.48
CA ALA A 118 3.17 -14.28 22.43
C ALA A 118 1.72 -14.02 22.85
N LEU A 119 1.13 -14.89 23.67
CA LEU A 119 -0.21 -14.72 24.25
C LEU A 119 -0.28 -13.65 25.34
N ASP A 120 0.82 -13.44 26.08
CA ASP A 120 0.94 -12.38 27.08
C ASP A 120 1.14 -11.00 26.44
N GLU A 121 1.81 -10.95 25.29
CA GLU A 121 2.12 -9.74 24.51
C GLU A 121 1.14 -9.53 23.34
N LEU A 122 -0.13 -9.92 23.49
CA LEU A 122 -1.13 -9.69 22.45
C LEU A 122 -1.42 -8.19 22.29
N PRO A 123 -1.29 -7.64 21.08
CA PRO A 123 -1.51 -6.21 20.81
C PRO A 123 -2.99 -5.85 20.95
N ASP A 124 -3.29 -4.71 21.57
CA ASP A 124 -4.65 -4.19 21.59
C ASP A 124 -4.98 -3.42 20.31
N GLY A 125 -5.93 -3.92 19.51
CA GLY A 125 -6.35 -3.27 18.27
C GLY A 125 -5.38 -3.39 17.09
N LEU A 126 -5.87 -3.02 15.90
CA LEU A 126 -5.13 -3.21 14.65
C LEU A 126 -3.88 -2.31 14.54
N ASP A 127 -3.91 -1.10 15.09
CA ASP A 127 -2.75 -0.19 15.03
C ASP A 127 -1.51 -0.83 15.70
N ASN A 128 -1.68 -1.45 16.86
CA ASN A 128 -0.60 -2.17 17.56
C ASN A 128 -0.19 -3.47 16.83
N VAL A 129 -1.13 -4.14 16.16
CA VAL A 129 -0.80 -5.28 15.28
C VAL A 129 0.11 -4.81 14.14
N TYR A 130 -0.20 -3.70 13.48
CA TYR A 130 0.65 -3.16 12.42
C TYR A 130 2.01 -2.68 12.93
N ALA A 131 2.06 -2.04 14.10
CA ALA A 131 3.32 -1.69 14.75
C ALA A 131 4.20 -2.92 14.99
N ARG A 132 3.60 -4.03 15.47
CA ARG A 132 4.31 -5.31 15.66
C ARG A 132 4.83 -5.87 14.34
N ILE A 133 4.02 -5.86 13.28
CA ILE A 133 4.44 -6.32 11.94
C ILE A 133 5.62 -5.50 11.41
N LEU A 134 5.56 -4.18 11.54
CA LEU A 134 6.65 -3.29 11.15
C LEU A 134 7.92 -3.54 11.98
N GLY A 135 7.79 -3.77 13.28
CA GLY A 135 8.90 -4.15 14.14
C GLY A 135 9.49 -5.54 13.85
N ALA A 136 8.71 -6.45 13.26
CA ALA A 136 9.23 -7.72 12.75
C ALA A 136 10.02 -7.52 11.45
N ILE A 137 9.53 -6.64 10.56
CA ILE A 137 10.22 -6.28 9.32
C ILE A 137 11.58 -5.61 9.61
N SER A 138 11.66 -4.74 10.62
CA SER A 138 12.93 -4.09 10.98
C SER A 138 13.99 -5.06 11.54
N LYS A 139 13.57 -6.24 12.02
CA LYS A 139 14.48 -7.29 12.50
C LYS A 139 14.98 -8.21 11.39
N LEU A 140 14.45 -8.10 10.16
CA LEU A 140 14.93 -8.86 9.01
C LEU A 140 16.36 -8.45 8.64
N PRO A 141 17.11 -9.29 7.91
CA PRO A 141 18.37 -8.89 7.32
C PRO A 141 18.21 -7.58 6.53
N LYS A 142 19.14 -6.64 6.70
CA LYS A 142 19.05 -5.27 6.15
C LYS A 142 18.64 -5.22 4.67
N ALA A 143 19.21 -6.10 3.84
CA ALA A 143 18.88 -6.17 2.41
C ALA A 143 17.40 -6.56 2.16
N GLN A 144 16.83 -7.44 2.98
CA GLN A 144 15.44 -7.85 2.89
C GLN A 144 14.50 -6.78 3.45
N ALA A 145 14.82 -6.22 4.62
CA ALA A 145 14.07 -5.11 5.21
C ALA A 145 13.96 -3.94 4.23
N ASN A 146 15.08 -3.53 3.61
CA ASN A 146 15.10 -2.46 2.60
C ASN A 146 14.17 -2.75 1.39
N LYS A 147 14.09 -4.00 0.92
CA LYS A 147 13.19 -4.38 -0.18
C LYS A 147 11.72 -4.26 0.25
N VAL A 148 11.39 -4.70 1.46
CA VAL A 148 10.02 -4.57 1.99
C VAL A 148 9.66 -3.09 2.18
N THR A 149 10.58 -2.29 2.72
CA THR A 149 10.40 -0.83 2.84
C THR A 149 10.14 -0.18 1.49
N LYS A 150 10.95 -0.49 0.46
CA LYS A 150 10.74 0.04 -0.90
C LYS A 150 9.36 -0.35 -1.45
N ALA A 151 8.94 -1.60 -1.26
CA ALA A 151 7.63 -2.05 -1.69
C ALA A 151 6.50 -1.28 -0.98
N LEU A 152 6.62 -1.07 0.33
CA LEU A 152 5.66 -0.27 1.10
C LEU A 152 5.64 1.20 0.67
N GLN A 153 6.81 1.80 0.37
CA GLN A 153 6.91 3.17 -0.13
C GLN A 153 6.18 3.34 -1.46
N TRP A 154 6.40 2.42 -2.41
CA TRP A 154 5.70 2.41 -3.68
C TRP A 154 4.19 2.23 -3.47
N VAL A 155 3.73 1.18 -2.78
CA VAL A 155 2.28 0.95 -2.63
C VAL A 155 1.58 2.09 -1.90
N TYR A 156 2.23 2.73 -0.93
CA TYR A 156 1.64 3.85 -0.19
C TYR A 156 1.64 5.16 -0.97
N SER A 157 2.69 5.46 -1.72
CA SER A 157 2.94 6.81 -2.26
C SER A 157 2.63 6.92 -3.76
N SER A 158 2.27 5.81 -4.39
CA SER A 158 1.92 5.81 -5.81
C SER A 158 0.54 6.40 -6.02
N THR A 159 0.39 7.14 -7.11
CA THR A 159 -0.86 7.79 -7.53
C THR A 159 -1.94 6.77 -7.90
N ARG A 160 -1.50 5.61 -8.40
CA ARG A 160 -2.30 4.42 -8.66
C ARG A 160 -1.54 3.17 -8.25
N PRO A 161 -2.22 2.03 -8.06
CA PRO A 161 -1.55 0.74 -7.90
C PRO A 161 -0.60 0.45 -9.07
N LEU A 162 0.62 0.01 -8.75
CA LEU A 162 1.59 -0.46 -9.74
C LEU A 162 1.28 -1.91 -10.12
N THR A 163 1.51 -2.24 -11.39
CA THR A 163 1.58 -3.64 -11.82
C THR A 163 2.83 -4.31 -11.24
N LEU A 164 2.86 -5.65 -11.24
CA LEU A 164 4.04 -6.39 -10.78
C LEU A 164 5.29 -6.08 -11.61
N SER A 165 5.15 -5.92 -12.93
CA SER A 165 6.25 -5.53 -13.81
C SER A 165 6.79 -4.14 -13.47
N GLU A 166 5.89 -3.16 -13.33
CA GLU A 166 6.26 -1.79 -12.93
C GLU A 166 6.98 -1.79 -11.60
N MET A 167 6.42 -2.45 -10.59
CA MET A 167 7.00 -2.54 -9.25
C MET A 167 8.37 -3.21 -9.27
N LYS A 168 8.54 -4.29 -10.04
CA LYS A 168 9.81 -5.01 -10.17
C LYS A 168 10.91 -4.10 -10.71
N ILE A 169 10.61 -3.30 -11.74
CA ILE A 169 11.54 -2.33 -12.32
C ILE A 169 11.80 -1.20 -11.32
N ALA A 170 10.75 -0.59 -10.77
CA ALA A 170 10.83 0.55 -9.86
C ALA A 170 11.64 0.25 -8.59
N MET A 171 11.62 -0.99 -8.10
CA MET A 171 12.43 -1.43 -6.96
C MET A 171 13.91 -1.67 -7.33
N ALA A 172 14.21 -1.95 -8.60
CA ALA A 172 15.54 -2.28 -9.10
C ALA A 172 16.33 -1.06 -9.60
N VAL A 173 15.65 0.03 -9.97
CA VAL A 173 16.29 1.31 -10.34
C VAL A 173 17.14 1.81 -9.17
N GLU A 174 18.38 2.18 -9.48
CA GLU A 174 19.31 2.79 -8.53
C GLU A 174 19.49 4.26 -8.90
N PRO A 175 19.09 5.21 -8.04
CA PRO A 175 19.14 6.62 -8.36
C PRO A 175 20.48 7.09 -8.93
N GLY A 176 20.42 7.79 -10.07
CA GLY A 176 21.60 8.28 -10.80
C GLY A 176 22.28 7.28 -11.74
N SER A 177 21.82 6.02 -11.84
CA SER A 177 22.36 5.05 -12.80
C SER A 177 22.00 5.41 -14.26
N SER A 178 22.77 4.86 -15.21
CA SER A 178 22.59 5.09 -16.65
C SER A 178 21.73 4.05 -17.36
N SER A 179 21.54 2.90 -16.74
CA SER A 179 20.74 1.79 -17.23
C SER A 179 20.25 0.92 -16.09
N LEU A 180 19.29 0.04 -16.39
CA LEU A 180 18.78 -0.94 -15.44
C LEU A 180 19.74 -2.13 -15.29
N ASP A 181 20.27 -2.35 -14.08
CA ASP A 181 20.97 -3.60 -13.78
C ASP A 181 19.95 -4.71 -13.48
N GLY A 182 19.71 -5.60 -14.45
CA GLY A 182 18.79 -6.73 -14.31
C GLY A 182 19.09 -7.65 -13.12
N ARG A 183 20.33 -7.66 -12.60
CA ARG A 183 20.70 -8.45 -11.40
C ARG A 183 20.08 -7.89 -10.11
N ARG A 184 19.61 -6.64 -10.13
CA ARG A 184 18.90 -5.99 -9.02
C ARG A 184 17.41 -6.30 -9.02
N CYS A 185 16.86 -6.78 -10.13
CA CYS A 185 15.46 -7.18 -10.23
C CYS A 185 15.17 -8.37 -9.31
N LEU A 186 13.98 -8.35 -8.69
CA LEU A 186 13.50 -9.49 -7.94
C LEU A 186 13.30 -10.69 -8.87
N VAL A 187 13.91 -11.82 -8.53
CA VAL A 187 13.77 -13.08 -9.29
C VAL A 187 12.31 -13.50 -9.37
N ASN A 188 11.61 -13.47 -8.24
CA ASN A 188 10.20 -13.80 -8.14
C ASN A 188 9.47 -12.77 -7.27
N ILE A 189 8.89 -11.75 -7.91
CA ILE A 189 8.13 -10.71 -7.20
C ILE A 189 6.85 -11.26 -6.57
N HIS A 190 6.18 -12.23 -7.21
CA HIS A 190 4.99 -12.88 -6.66
C HIS A 190 5.29 -13.51 -5.30
N HIS A 191 6.34 -14.33 -5.25
CA HIS A 191 6.80 -14.96 -4.02
C HIS A 191 7.26 -13.93 -2.98
N PHE A 192 7.98 -12.89 -3.39
CA PHE A 192 8.43 -11.83 -2.49
C PHE A 192 7.25 -11.11 -1.80
N ILE A 193 6.22 -10.70 -2.55
CA ILE A 193 5.03 -10.06 -1.98
C ILE A 193 4.28 -11.04 -1.07
N ALA A 194 4.06 -12.27 -1.54
CA ALA A 194 3.30 -13.30 -0.83
C ALA A 194 3.99 -13.85 0.44
N THR A 195 5.28 -13.57 0.65
CA THR A 195 6.02 -14.07 1.82
C THR A 195 6.53 -12.93 2.70
N ALA A 196 7.30 -12.01 2.13
CA ALA A 196 7.96 -10.95 2.89
C ALA A 196 7.03 -9.76 3.21
N CYS A 197 5.96 -9.58 2.42
CA CYS A 197 5.03 -8.45 2.56
C CYS A 197 3.61 -8.86 2.96
N ALA A 198 3.32 -10.16 3.03
CA ALA A 198 1.97 -10.74 3.08
C ALA A 198 0.97 -10.13 4.08
N PRO A 199 1.34 -9.82 5.33
CA PRO A 199 0.35 -9.24 6.26
C PRO A 199 -0.03 -7.79 5.92
N LEU A 200 0.73 -7.12 5.05
CA LEU A 200 0.55 -5.72 4.66
C LEU A 200 0.13 -5.55 3.21
N LEU A 201 0.70 -6.34 2.29
CA LEU A 201 0.53 -6.21 0.84
C LEU A 201 -0.05 -7.49 0.24
N VAL A 202 -0.86 -7.33 -0.80
CA VAL A 202 -1.47 -8.41 -1.58
C VAL A 202 -1.39 -8.09 -3.07
N ILE A 203 -1.40 -9.15 -3.89
CA ILE A 203 -1.51 -9.05 -5.34
C ILE A 203 -2.99 -9.17 -5.70
N HIS A 204 -3.48 -8.24 -6.52
CA HIS A 204 -4.82 -8.30 -7.07
C HIS A 204 -4.77 -8.99 -8.44
N ASP A 205 -5.02 -10.30 -8.44
CA ASP A 205 -4.85 -11.19 -9.60
C ASP A 205 -5.45 -10.66 -10.92
N PRO A 206 -6.69 -10.13 -10.96
CA PRO A 206 -7.29 -9.68 -12.24
C PRO A 206 -6.51 -8.57 -12.94
N THR A 207 -5.69 -7.83 -12.20
CA THR A 207 -4.94 -6.67 -12.73
C THR A 207 -3.43 -6.81 -12.54
N GLU A 208 -2.99 -7.88 -11.88
CA GLU A 208 -1.61 -8.05 -11.41
C GLU A 208 -1.02 -6.81 -10.72
N THR A 209 -1.82 -6.13 -9.88
CA THR A 209 -1.40 -4.93 -9.16
C THR A 209 -1.13 -5.21 -7.69
N VAL A 210 -0.15 -4.50 -7.11
CA VAL A 210 0.17 -4.61 -5.69
C VAL A 210 -0.60 -3.57 -4.88
N ARG A 211 -1.30 -3.99 -3.83
CA ARG A 211 -2.13 -3.14 -2.98
C ARG A 211 -1.96 -3.50 -1.51
N PHE A 212 -2.43 -2.64 -0.61
CA PHE A 212 -2.57 -3.02 0.79
C PHE A 212 -3.55 -4.18 0.94
N ALA A 213 -3.20 -5.17 1.76
CA ALA A 213 -4.02 -6.33 2.07
C ALA A 213 -5.36 -5.95 2.71
N HIS A 214 -5.40 -4.81 3.41
CA HIS A 214 -6.64 -4.27 3.96
C HIS A 214 -6.59 -2.75 4.11
N ALA A 215 -7.75 -2.09 3.98
CA ALA A 215 -7.86 -0.62 4.08
C ALA A 215 -7.38 -0.05 5.43
N SER A 216 -7.49 -0.81 6.52
CA SER A 216 -6.95 -0.38 7.83
C SER A 216 -5.42 -0.30 7.87
N ALA A 217 -4.72 -1.09 7.05
CA ALA A 217 -3.27 -0.98 6.93
C ALA A 217 -2.91 0.38 6.31
N PHE A 218 -3.53 0.72 5.18
CA PHE A 218 -3.36 2.04 4.54
C PHE A 218 -3.65 3.19 5.53
N GLN A 219 -4.78 3.10 6.26
CA GLN A 219 -5.15 4.09 7.28
C GLN A 219 -4.10 4.22 8.38
N TYR A 220 -3.53 3.10 8.84
CA TYR A 220 -2.47 3.11 9.82
C TYR A 220 -1.21 3.83 9.30
N PHE A 221 -0.77 3.54 8.07
CA PHE A 221 0.36 4.27 7.46
C PHE A 221 0.08 5.76 7.27
N HIS A 222 -1.19 6.13 7.00
CA HIS A 222 -1.60 7.52 6.94
C HIS A 222 -1.54 8.22 8.32
N LYS A 223 -1.87 7.52 9.41
CA LYS A 223 -1.68 8.06 10.76
C LYS A 223 -0.20 8.27 11.07
N LEU A 224 0.64 7.29 10.69
CA LEU A 224 2.10 7.38 10.87
C LEU A 224 2.71 8.56 10.12
N SER A 225 2.24 8.83 8.90
CA SER A 225 2.76 9.94 8.07
C SER A 225 2.38 11.33 8.58
N SER A 226 1.29 11.42 9.34
CA SER A 226 0.75 12.70 9.83
C SER A 226 1.20 13.04 11.26
N SER A 227 1.90 12.13 11.94
CA SER A 227 2.27 12.27 13.35
C SER A 227 3.78 12.49 13.52
N PRO A 228 4.24 13.67 13.97
CA PRO A 228 5.66 13.95 14.18
C PRO A 228 6.28 13.11 15.32
N ALA A 229 5.47 12.63 16.28
CA ALA A 229 5.96 11.84 17.41
C ALA A 229 6.39 10.42 17.04
N THR A 230 5.94 9.89 15.90
CA THR A 230 6.19 8.50 15.50
C THR A 230 7.47 8.33 14.68
N GLU A 231 8.12 9.45 14.30
CA GLU A 231 9.40 9.48 13.56
C GLU A 231 10.61 8.98 14.38
N LEU A 232 10.43 8.85 15.69
CA LEU A 232 11.46 8.47 16.67
C LEU A 232 11.45 6.97 17.04
N ALA A 233 10.38 6.23 16.70
CA ALA A 233 10.16 4.86 17.19
C ALA A 233 10.35 3.77 16.13
N ILE A 234 10.50 4.16 14.86
CA ILE A 234 10.71 3.23 13.76
C ILE A 234 12.20 3.28 13.39
N ASP A 235 12.85 2.12 13.36
CA ASP A 235 14.23 1.95 12.88
C ASP A 235 14.46 2.74 11.58
N ASP A 236 15.65 3.32 11.41
CA ASP A 236 16.01 4.21 10.29
C ASP A 236 15.66 3.58 8.93
N HIS A 237 15.67 2.25 8.85
CA HIS A 237 15.40 1.45 7.66
C HIS A 237 13.93 1.34 7.24
N LEU A 238 12.98 1.75 8.08
CA LEU A 238 11.55 1.67 7.81
C LEU A 238 10.87 3.04 7.92
N ARG A 239 11.66 4.11 7.77
CA ARG A 239 11.17 5.49 7.71
C ARG A 239 10.33 5.70 6.44
N LEU A 240 9.04 5.49 6.62
CA LEU A 240 7.99 5.85 5.67
C LEU A 240 7.55 7.29 5.93
N THR A 241 8.46 8.26 6.10
CA THR A 241 8.09 9.67 6.28
C THR A 241 7.85 10.33 4.92
N LEU A 242 7.03 11.38 4.87
CA LEU A 242 6.79 12.13 3.62
C LEU A 242 8.10 12.69 3.03
N ALA A 243 8.98 13.20 3.90
CA ALA A 243 10.27 13.77 3.54
C ALA A 243 11.23 12.79 2.85
N GLN A 244 11.12 11.48 3.11
CA GLN A 244 12.01 10.48 2.51
C GLN A 244 11.35 9.72 1.34
N ARG A 245 10.04 9.48 1.40
CA ARG A 245 9.35 8.66 0.37
C ARG A 245 9.22 9.41 -0.96
N VAL A 246 8.80 10.67 -0.92
CA VAL A 246 8.47 11.46 -2.12
C VAL A 246 9.73 11.70 -2.96
N PRO A 247 10.86 12.18 -2.39
CA PRO A 247 12.10 12.33 -3.14
C PRO A 247 12.64 11.02 -3.71
N TYR A 248 12.49 9.88 -3.01
CA TYR A 248 12.93 8.58 -3.52
C TYR A 248 12.16 8.17 -4.78
N LEU A 249 10.82 8.26 -4.76
CA LEU A 249 10.00 7.92 -5.93
C LEU A 249 10.34 8.82 -7.12
N ALA A 250 10.44 10.14 -6.90
CA ALA A 250 10.87 11.06 -7.95
C ALA A 250 12.27 10.73 -8.47
N ALA A 251 13.23 10.45 -7.60
CA ALA A 251 14.59 10.10 -8.00
C ALA A 251 14.62 8.84 -8.89
N VAL A 252 13.79 7.84 -8.59
CA VAL A 252 13.64 6.64 -9.40
C VAL A 252 13.02 6.97 -10.77
N CYS A 253 11.91 7.73 -10.81
CA CYS A 253 11.29 8.12 -12.07
C CYS A 253 12.24 8.94 -12.95
N PHE A 254 12.92 9.96 -12.41
CA PHE A 254 13.92 10.74 -13.15
C PHE A 254 15.07 9.88 -13.66
N THR A 255 15.57 8.96 -12.83
CA THR A 255 16.65 8.06 -13.23
C THR A 255 16.21 7.17 -14.38
N TYR A 256 15.04 6.55 -14.26
CA TYR A 256 14.49 5.68 -15.30
C TYR A 256 14.33 6.42 -16.62
N LEU A 257 13.74 7.63 -16.60
CA LEU A 257 13.59 8.46 -17.79
C LEU A 257 14.95 8.90 -18.37
N ALA A 258 15.97 9.04 -17.53
CA ALA A 258 17.33 9.39 -17.94
C ALA A 258 18.19 8.19 -18.41
N TYR A 259 17.62 6.98 -18.52
CA TYR A 259 18.35 5.83 -19.05
C TYR A 259 18.67 5.99 -20.54
N ASP A 260 19.79 5.41 -20.94
CA ASP A 260 20.36 5.60 -22.28
C ASP A 260 19.55 4.90 -23.38
N ASP A 261 18.76 3.88 -23.01
CA ASP A 261 17.85 3.12 -23.87
C ASP A 261 16.44 3.75 -24.00
N ILE A 262 16.13 4.76 -23.17
CA ILE A 262 14.87 5.51 -23.29
C ILE A 262 15.00 6.55 -24.40
N ALA A 263 14.30 6.32 -25.51
CA ALA A 263 14.23 7.22 -26.65
C ALA A 263 13.20 8.33 -26.41
N TYR A 264 13.55 9.56 -26.78
CA TYR A 264 12.59 10.66 -26.85
C TYR A 264 12.30 10.99 -28.31
N VAL A 265 11.11 11.54 -28.53
CA VAL A 265 10.59 11.83 -29.87
C VAL A 265 11.27 13.06 -30.44
N ASP A 266 11.82 12.92 -31.65
CA ASP A 266 12.38 14.03 -32.41
C ASP A 266 11.25 14.90 -32.99
N VAL A 267 11.49 16.21 -33.03
CA VAL A 267 10.55 17.26 -33.47
C VAL A 267 10.11 17.04 -34.93
N GLY A 268 10.87 16.30 -35.73
CA GLY A 268 10.55 15.93 -37.11
C GLY A 268 9.69 14.67 -37.31
N THR A 269 9.29 13.98 -36.24
CA THR A 269 8.55 12.69 -36.34
C THR A 269 7.11 12.92 -36.79
N SER A 270 6.65 12.18 -37.82
CA SER A 270 5.24 12.17 -38.24
C SER A 270 4.35 11.61 -37.12
N MET A 271 3.09 12.06 -37.05
CA MET A 271 2.12 11.59 -36.06
C MET A 271 1.88 10.07 -36.15
N ASP A 272 1.86 9.51 -37.35
CA ASP A 272 1.63 8.07 -37.57
C ASP A 272 2.84 7.23 -37.14
N ASP A 273 4.05 7.75 -37.33
CA ASP A 273 5.28 7.11 -36.88
C ASP A 273 5.42 7.22 -35.36
N TYR A 274 5.04 8.36 -34.79
CA TYR A 274 4.95 8.55 -33.35
C TYR A 274 4.00 7.54 -32.70
N ALA A 275 2.78 7.38 -33.21
CA ALA A 275 1.79 6.48 -32.63
C ALA A 275 2.27 5.01 -32.64
N ARG A 276 2.83 4.55 -33.76
CA ARG A 276 3.36 3.18 -33.88
C ARG A 276 4.57 2.95 -32.97
N ASN A 277 5.49 3.90 -32.95
CA ASN A 277 6.68 3.82 -32.09
C ASN A 277 6.30 3.92 -30.60
N MET A 278 5.26 4.68 -30.26
CA MET A 278 4.79 4.85 -28.88
C MET A 278 4.28 3.54 -28.28
N GLU A 279 3.41 2.80 -28.98
CA GLU A 279 2.89 1.52 -28.46
C GLU A 279 4.02 0.50 -28.27
N GLN A 280 4.92 0.39 -29.26
CA GLN A 280 6.08 -0.48 -29.15
C GLN A 280 6.99 -0.08 -27.99
N HIS A 281 7.28 1.22 -27.86
CA HIS A 281 8.16 1.75 -26.82
C HIS A 281 7.57 1.57 -25.42
N LEU A 282 6.26 1.78 -25.24
CA LEU A 282 5.56 1.50 -23.98
C LEU A 282 5.54 0.00 -23.66
N GLY A 283 5.51 -0.87 -24.68
CA GLY A 283 5.60 -2.33 -24.51
C GLY A 283 6.99 -2.81 -24.11
N GLU A 284 8.05 -2.18 -24.62
CA GLU A 284 9.44 -2.49 -24.28
C GLU A 284 9.83 -1.93 -22.89
N HIS A 285 9.21 -0.83 -22.47
CA HIS A 285 9.49 -0.13 -21.22
C HIS A 285 8.29 -0.11 -20.29
N GLU A 286 8.06 -1.22 -19.60
CA GLU A 286 6.87 -1.44 -18.74
C GLU A 286 6.68 -0.39 -17.63
N PHE A 287 7.73 0.33 -17.21
CA PHE A 287 7.66 1.38 -16.18
C PHE A 287 7.60 2.81 -16.75
N LEU A 288 7.73 2.98 -18.07
CA LEU A 288 7.76 4.29 -18.73
C LEU A 288 6.44 5.05 -18.55
N GLY A 289 5.31 4.39 -18.83
CA GLY A 289 3.99 5.00 -18.73
C GLY A 289 3.70 5.51 -17.32
N TYR A 290 4.05 4.74 -16.28
CA TYR A 290 3.95 5.20 -14.90
C TYR A 290 4.86 6.40 -14.65
N SER A 291 6.14 6.30 -15.02
CA SER A 291 7.15 7.32 -14.73
C SER A 291 6.81 8.67 -15.35
N VAL A 292 6.37 8.70 -16.61
CA VAL A 292 6.02 9.95 -17.30
C VAL A 292 4.77 10.59 -16.70
N LEU A 293 3.71 9.80 -16.49
CA LEU A 293 2.39 10.33 -16.11
C LEU A 293 2.24 10.66 -14.62
N ASN A 294 3.20 10.30 -13.78
CA ASN A 294 3.06 10.44 -12.33
C ASN A 294 4.27 11.11 -11.67
N LEU A 295 5.27 11.53 -12.47
CA LEU A 295 6.49 12.17 -11.98
C LEU A 295 6.20 13.39 -11.09
N TRP A 296 5.29 14.26 -11.55
CA TRP A 296 5.00 15.52 -10.87
C TRP A 296 4.33 15.33 -9.51
N GLU A 297 3.55 14.26 -9.33
CA GLU A 297 2.94 13.88 -8.04
C GLU A 297 3.99 13.38 -7.02
N HIS A 298 5.17 13.01 -7.51
CA HIS A 298 6.28 12.56 -6.68
C HIS A 298 7.30 13.68 -6.37
N LEU A 299 7.08 14.91 -6.87
CA LEU A 299 7.95 16.02 -6.52
C LEU A 299 7.57 16.59 -5.15
N PRO A 300 8.56 16.88 -4.28
CA PRO A 300 8.28 17.58 -3.03
C PRO A 300 7.75 19.00 -3.33
N ALA A 301 6.77 19.46 -2.57
CA ALA A 301 6.24 20.82 -2.68
C ALA A 301 7.37 21.86 -2.52
N CYS A 302 7.36 22.90 -3.38
CA CYS A 302 8.41 23.92 -3.41
C CYS A 302 8.63 24.66 -2.07
N ASP A 303 7.60 24.73 -1.22
CA ASP A 303 7.64 25.44 0.07
C ASP A 303 8.09 24.56 1.24
N ALA A 304 8.24 23.25 1.03
CA ALA A 304 8.78 22.40 2.07
C ALA A 304 10.28 22.68 2.16
N ALA A 305 10.68 23.42 3.21
CA ALA A 305 12.03 23.44 3.73
C ALA A 305 12.43 22.04 4.24
N VAL A 306 12.37 21.04 3.36
CA VAL A 306 13.16 19.83 3.48
C VAL A 306 14.58 20.34 3.40
N THR A 307 15.31 20.26 4.50
CA THR A 307 16.77 20.36 4.52
C THR A 307 17.30 19.44 3.43
N ARG A 308 17.49 19.97 2.22
CA ARG A 308 18.10 19.24 1.11
C ARG A 308 19.49 18.92 1.58
N ALA A 309 19.71 17.66 1.96
CA ALA A 309 21.05 17.17 2.15
C ALA A 309 21.78 17.41 0.82
N PRO A 310 22.92 18.13 0.80
CA PRO A 310 23.74 18.18 -0.39
C PRO A 310 24.09 16.74 -0.82
N ASP A 311 24.00 16.46 -2.12
CA ASP A 311 24.15 15.12 -2.74
C ASP A 311 23.01 14.12 -2.50
N SER A 312 21.76 14.60 -2.43
CA SER A 312 20.61 13.69 -2.38
C SER A 312 20.50 12.84 -3.65
N ASP A 313 19.94 11.63 -3.54
CA ASP A 313 19.66 10.76 -4.68
C ASP A 313 18.82 11.47 -5.76
N LEU A 314 17.89 12.34 -5.34
CA LEU A 314 17.10 13.16 -6.25
C LEU A 314 17.97 14.16 -7.02
N ASP A 315 18.93 14.84 -6.37
CA ASP A 315 19.81 15.80 -7.04
C ASP A 315 20.67 15.12 -8.11
N LYS A 316 21.17 13.91 -7.84
CA LYS A 316 21.93 13.11 -8.82
C LYS A 316 21.05 12.74 -10.02
N SER A 317 19.82 12.28 -9.77
CA SER A 317 18.87 11.93 -10.82
C SER A 317 18.47 13.13 -11.66
N LEU A 318 18.22 14.29 -11.02
CA LEU A 318 17.92 15.55 -11.70
C LEU A 318 19.10 16.04 -12.54
N ALA A 319 20.31 16.04 -11.97
CA ALA A 319 21.52 16.46 -12.68
C ALA A 319 21.77 15.60 -13.93
N ARG A 320 21.52 14.29 -13.85
CA ARG A 320 21.61 13.40 -15.00
C ARG A 320 20.51 13.69 -16.03
N PHE A 321 19.25 13.75 -15.59
CA PHE A 321 18.12 13.99 -16.46
C PHE A 321 18.21 15.33 -17.22
N PHE A 322 18.61 16.40 -16.53
CA PHE A 322 18.77 17.72 -17.12
C PHE A 322 20.10 17.92 -17.85
N GLY A 323 21.19 17.34 -17.34
CA GLY A 323 22.54 17.46 -17.90
C GLY A 323 22.84 16.57 -19.09
N ALA A 324 22.01 15.56 -19.38
CA ALA A 324 22.05 14.90 -20.67
C ALA A 324 21.61 15.92 -21.74
N GLU A 325 22.57 16.42 -22.53
CA GLU A 325 22.34 17.18 -23.77
C GLU A 325 21.66 16.27 -24.80
N ARG A 326 20.41 15.92 -24.54
CA ARG A 326 19.51 15.32 -25.51
C ARG A 326 18.88 16.51 -26.23
N GLY A 327 19.26 16.75 -27.49
CA GLY A 327 18.73 17.83 -28.34
C GLY A 327 17.25 17.65 -28.70
N LEU A 328 16.42 17.48 -27.68
CA LEU A 328 15.02 17.07 -27.71
C LEU A 328 14.24 18.07 -26.86
N VAL A 329 13.03 18.42 -27.28
CA VAL A 329 12.12 19.21 -26.43
C VAL A 329 11.72 18.31 -25.27
N LYS A 330 12.23 18.63 -24.07
CA LYS A 330 11.89 17.96 -22.81
C LYS A 330 10.49 18.29 -22.35
#